data_AF-A0A5P2HDV1-F1
#
_entry.id   AF-A0A5P2HDV1-F1
#
_cell.length_a   1.000
_cell.length_b   1.000
_cell.length_c   1.000
_cell.angle_alpha   90.00
_cell.angle_beta   90.00
_cell.angle_gamma   90.00
#
_symmetry.space_group_name_H-M   'P 1'
#
loop_
_entity.id
_entity.type
_entity.pdbx_description
1 polymer ?
#
loop_
_entity_poly.entity_id
_entity_poly.type
_entity_poly.pdbx_seq_one_letter_code
_entity_poly.pdbx_strand_id
1 'polypeptide(L)'
;MTQPYAVLAASALALSLVSGCATADVGYGYNYDAGADYAMARHPNIEQASFHAQQAIDRMQAAQRANHYDMNGHAARAIALLREAQSEMEASAVTITR
;
A
#
# COMPACT_ATOMS: atom_id res chain seq x y z
N MET A 1 -28.15 -5.59 46.04
CA MET A 1 -27.78 -6.98 45.65
C MET A 1 -27.00 -6.86 44.34
N THR A 2 -25.68 -6.65 44.45
CA THR A 2 -24.61 -7.65 44.21
C THR A 2 -24.38 -7.98 42.73
N GLN A 3 -23.27 -7.45 42.20
CA GLN A 3 -22.57 -7.91 40.99
C GLN A 3 -22.21 -9.40 41.14
N PRO A 4 -22.28 -10.21 40.06
CA PRO A 4 -21.09 -10.58 39.26
C PRO A 4 -21.45 -10.58 37.74
N TYR A 5 -20.57 -10.44 36.76
CA TYR A 5 -19.39 -11.24 36.45
C TYR A 5 -18.44 -10.37 35.63
N ALA A 6 -17.21 -10.26 36.14
CA ALA A 6 -16.08 -9.98 35.30
C ALA A 6 -15.85 -11.16 34.34
N VAL A 7 -15.14 -10.84 33.25
CA VAL A 7 -14.33 -11.72 32.41
C VAL A 7 -14.99 -12.16 31.07
N LEU A 8 -14.27 -11.78 30.00
CA LEU A 8 -14.19 -12.32 28.63
C LEU A 8 -14.83 -11.53 27.46
N ALA A 9 -13.89 -10.99 26.66
CA ALA A 9 -13.88 -10.87 25.21
C ALA A 9 -14.83 -9.82 24.61
N ALA A 10 -14.39 -8.58 24.33
CA ALA A 10 -13.45 -8.20 23.28
C ALA A 10 -13.79 -8.77 21.90
N SER A 11 -14.69 -8.10 21.17
CA SER A 11 -14.66 -8.05 19.71
C SER A 11 -15.43 -6.81 19.21
N ALA A 12 -14.80 -5.65 19.33
CA ALA A 12 -15.15 -4.47 18.56
C ALA A 12 -14.36 -4.53 17.26
N LEU A 13 -15.00 -4.69 16.10
CA LEU A 13 -14.43 -4.38 14.78
C LEU A 13 -15.55 -4.38 13.73
N ALA A 14 -16.04 -3.20 13.39
CA ALA A 14 -16.58 -2.94 12.06
C ALA A 14 -16.32 -1.46 11.75
N LEU A 15 -15.19 -1.22 11.09
CA LEU A 15 -14.74 0.09 10.63
C LEU A 15 -15.73 0.67 9.62
N SER A 16 -16.30 1.82 9.92
CA SER A 16 -16.81 2.75 8.91
C SER A 16 -15.70 3.73 8.54
N LEU A 17 -15.05 3.52 7.39
CA LEU A 17 -14.15 4.52 6.79
C LEU A 17 -14.73 4.96 5.45
N VAL A 18 -15.59 5.97 5.49
CA VAL A 18 -15.81 6.86 4.35
C VAL A 18 -15.41 8.26 4.79
N SER A 19 -14.17 8.57 4.43
CA SER A 19 -13.71 9.86 3.92
C SER A 19 -14.24 11.12 4.63
N GLY A 20 -13.70 11.38 5.81
CA GLY A 20 -13.70 12.71 6.40
C GLY A 20 -12.53 13.52 5.83
N CYS A 21 -12.87 14.56 5.07
CA CYS A 21 -12.18 15.84 4.94
C CYS A 21 -10.82 15.95 5.65
N ALA A 22 -9.77 16.25 4.89
CA ALA A 22 -8.48 16.66 5.42
C ALA A 22 -8.63 17.90 6.31
N THR A 23 -8.67 17.71 7.62
CA THR A 23 -8.35 18.78 8.56
C THR A 23 -6.84 18.93 8.53
N ALA A 24 -6.39 20.00 7.89
CA ALA A 24 -5.09 20.59 8.22
C ALA A 24 -5.05 20.90 9.72
N ASP A 25 -3.84 20.79 10.28
CA ASP A 25 -3.42 21.39 11.55
C ASP A 25 -3.72 20.60 12.85
N VAL A 26 -2.80 19.69 13.19
CA VAL A 26 -2.27 19.60 14.56
C VAL A 26 -0.82 19.12 14.50
N GLY A 27 0.11 20.00 14.88
CA GLY A 27 1.54 19.74 14.87
C GLY A 27 1.97 18.62 15.82
N TYR A 28 2.76 17.69 15.30
CA TYR A 28 3.69 16.88 16.10
C TYR A 28 5.07 17.52 15.97
N GLY A 29 5.53 18.14 17.05
CA GLY A 29 6.87 18.69 17.14
C GLY A 29 7.92 17.57 17.06
N TYR A 30 8.90 17.74 16.19
CA TYR A 30 10.15 16.98 16.21
C TYR A 30 11.27 17.91 16.63
N ASN A 31 11.96 17.53 17.70
CA ASN A 31 13.15 18.17 18.21
C ASN A 31 14.25 18.17 17.13
N TYR A 32 14.88 19.32 16.93
CA TYR A 32 16.13 19.43 16.18
C TYR A 32 17.29 19.00 17.10
N ASP A 33 17.47 17.69 17.27
CA ASP A 33 18.63 17.14 17.97
C ASP A 33 19.27 16.02 17.16
N ALA A 34 20.59 16.18 16.96
CA ALA A 34 21.60 15.20 16.61
C ALA A 34 21.20 13.96 15.77
N GLY A 35 21.58 14.00 14.48
CA GLY A 35 22.38 12.90 13.91
C GLY A 35 21.77 11.50 13.88
N ALA A 36 20.46 11.36 13.69
CA ALA A 36 19.88 10.08 13.31
C ALA A 36 19.86 9.99 11.78
N ASP A 37 20.65 9.06 11.26
CA ASP A 37 20.65 8.62 9.87
C ASP A 37 19.26 8.73 9.25
N TYR A 38 19.12 9.61 8.25
CA TYR A 38 17.97 9.60 7.35
C TYR A 38 18.01 8.24 6.67
N ALA A 39 17.34 7.25 7.29
CA ALA A 39 17.11 5.97 6.69
C ALA A 39 16.62 6.25 5.27
N MET A 40 17.43 5.83 4.31
CA MET A 40 17.29 6.00 2.87
C MET A 40 16.06 5.22 2.38
N ALA A 41 14.90 5.56 2.93
CA ALA A 41 13.64 4.91 2.68
C ALA A 41 13.14 5.42 1.32
N ARG A 42 12.74 4.47 0.48
CA ARG A 42 12.08 4.77 -0.80
C ARG A 42 10.97 5.80 -0.57
N HIS A 43 10.81 6.75 -1.49
CA HIS A 43 9.75 7.76 -1.39
C HIS A 43 8.39 7.06 -1.22
N PRO A 44 7.59 7.38 -0.19
CA PRO A 44 6.44 6.57 0.21
C PRO A 44 5.41 6.41 -0.92
N ASN A 45 5.17 7.45 -1.72
CA ASN A 45 4.23 7.36 -2.85
C ASN A 45 4.72 6.41 -3.95
N ILE A 46 6.03 6.27 -4.15
CA ILE A 46 6.61 5.39 -5.17
C ILE A 46 6.52 3.94 -4.70
N GLU A 47 6.79 3.69 -3.42
CA GLU A 47 6.60 2.37 -2.82
C GLU A 47 5.14 1.91 -2.93
N GLN A 48 4.18 2.76 -2.57
CA GLN A 48 2.75 2.44 -2.71
C GLN A 48 2.36 2.18 -4.17
N ALA A 49 2.88 2.96 -5.12
CA ALA A 49 2.59 2.77 -6.54
C ALA A 49 3.16 1.44 -7.07
N SER A 50 4.39 1.05 -6.71
CA SER A 50 4.96 -0.27 -7.04
C SER A 50 4.14 -1.41 -6.42
N PHE A 51 3.72 -1.25 -5.16
CA PHE A 51 2.85 -2.22 -4.50
C PHE A 51 1.49 -2.38 -5.20
N HIS A 52 0.88 -1.29 -5.65
CA HIS A 52 -0.37 -1.34 -6.42
C HIS A 52 -0.20 -1.99 -7.80
N ALA A 53 0.93 -1.77 -8.48
CA ALA A 53 1.24 -2.46 -9.73
C ALA A 53 1.37 -3.98 -9.53
N GLN A 54 2.05 -4.42 -8.47
CA GLN A 54 2.15 -5.84 -8.12
C GLN A 54 0.76 -6.46 -7.90
N GLN A 55 -0.06 -5.78 -7.10
CA GLN A 55 -1.43 -6.18 -6.84
C GLN A 55 -2.31 -6.27 -8.10
N ALA A 56 -2.08 -5.42 -9.08
CA ALA A 56 -2.77 -5.48 -10.37
C ALA A 56 -2.29 -6.68 -11.20
N ILE A 57 -0.98 -6.97 -11.22
CA ILE A 57 -0.41 -8.15 -11.89
C ILE A 57 -1.04 -9.44 -11.33
N ASP A 58 -1.11 -9.57 -10.01
CA ASP A 58 -1.65 -10.78 -9.38
C ASP A 58 -3.13 -11.01 -9.74
N ARG A 59 -3.92 -9.92 -9.79
CA ARG A 59 -5.32 -9.96 -10.24
C ARG A 59 -5.44 -10.34 -11.71
N MET A 60 -4.57 -9.79 -12.58
CA MET A 60 -4.55 -10.16 -14.00
C MET A 60 -4.18 -11.63 -14.21
N GLN A 61 -3.22 -12.16 -13.46
CA GLN A 61 -2.87 -13.59 -13.51
C GLN A 61 -4.01 -14.48 -13.00
N ALA A 62 -4.73 -14.05 -11.96
CA ALA A 62 -5.92 -14.76 -11.49
C ALA A 62 -7.02 -14.77 -12.56
N ALA A 63 -7.26 -13.64 -13.22
CA ALA A 63 -8.19 -13.54 -14.35
C ALA A 63 -7.77 -14.45 -15.52
N GLN A 64 -6.47 -14.53 -15.83
CA GLN A 64 -5.97 -15.48 -16.82
C GLN A 64 -6.30 -16.93 -16.45
N ARG A 65 -6.04 -17.34 -15.21
CA ARG A 65 -6.38 -18.71 -14.75
C ARG A 65 -7.88 -18.98 -14.83
N ALA A 66 -8.70 -18.01 -14.42
CA ALA A 66 -10.16 -18.13 -14.44
C ALA A 66 -10.73 -18.20 -15.87
N ASN A 67 -10.13 -17.48 -16.82
CA ASN A 67 -10.52 -17.49 -18.23
C ASN A 67 -9.77 -18.54 -19.06
N HIS A 68 -9.15 -19.55 -18.43
CA HIS A 68 -8.37 -20.59 -19.13
C HIS A 68 -7.31 -20.04 -20.09
N TYR A 69 -6.74 -18.89 -19.76
CA TYR A 69 -5.78 -18.12 -20.55
C TYR A 69 -6.31 -17.55 -21.87
N ASP A 70 -7.62 -17.68 -22.14
CA ASP A 70 -8.29 -17.14 -23.32
C ASP A 70 -8.70 -15.68 -23.11
N MET A 71 -7.70 -14.80 -23.12
CA MET A 71 -7.89 -13.35 -23.01
C MET A 71 -7.32 -12.60 -24.23
N ASN A 72 -7.29 -13.25 -25.40
CA ASN A 72 -6.77 -12.71 -26.67
C ASN A 72 -5.37 -12.07 -26.55
N GLY A 73 -4.54 -12.53 -25.61
CA GLY A 73 -3.22 -11.95 -25.32
C GLY A 73 -3.22 -10.59 -24.58
N HIS A 74 -4.37 -9.95 -24.39
CA HIS A 74 -4.46 -8.65 -23.69
C HIS A 74 -3.97 -8.74 -22.25
N ALA A 75 -4.28 -9.83 -21.54
CA ALA A 75 -3.83 -10.01 -20.18
C ALA A 75 -2.31 -10.12 -20.06
N ALA A 76 -1.67 -10.86 -20.98
CA ALA A 76 -0.21 -10.97 -21.03
C ALA A 76 0.44 -9.61 -21.32
N ARG A 77 -0.13 -8.85 -22.28
CA ARG A 77 0.35 -7.50 -22.60
C ARG A 77 0.18 -6.52 -21.43
N ALA A 78 -0.96 -6.54 -20.75
CA ALA A 78 -1.20 -5.68 -19.59
C ALA A 78 -0.22 -5.99 -18.44
N ILE A 79 0.02 -7.28 -18.15
CA ILE A 79 1.01 -7.69 -17.15
C ILE A 79 2.42 -7.20 -17.53
N ALA A 80 2.80 -7.31 -18.81
CA ALA A 80 4.11 -6.82 -19.27
C ALA A 80 4.27 -5.31 -19.04
N LEU A 81 3.26 -4.51 -19.42
CA LEU A 81 3.27 -3.06 -19.21
C LEU A 81 3.29 -2.68 -17.71
N LEU A 82 2.56 -3.42 -16.87
CA LEU A 82 2.58 -3.20 -15.42
C LEU A 82 3.95 -3.50 -14.81
N ARG A 83 4.66 -4.54 -15.30
CA ARG A 83 6.02 -4.87 -14.87
C ARG A 83 7.04 -3.82 -15.30
N GLU A 84 6.91 -3.31 -16.52
CA GLU A 84 7.74 -2.22 -17.02
C GLU A 84 7.54 -0.96 -16.16
N ALA A 85 6.29 -0.56 -15.94
CA ALA A 85 5.96 0.57 -15.06
C ALA A 85 6.49 0.36 -13.64
N GLN A 86 6.37 -0.85 -13.08
CA GLN A 86 6.92 -1.19 -11.77
C GLN A 86 8.44 -0.99 -11.74
N SER A 87 9.16 -1.47 -12.74
CA SER A 87 10.61 -1.30 -12.85
C SER A 87 11.02 0.18 -12.88
N GLU A 88 10.31 1.02 -13.63
CA GLU A 88 10.58 2.46 -13.70
C GLU A 88 10.30 3.18 -12.36
N MET A 89 9.24 2.78 -11.65
CA MET A 89 8.97 3.28 -10.30
C MET A 89 10.12 2.92 -9.35
N GLU A 90 10.63 1.70 -9.42
CA GLU A 90 11.75 1.29 -8.57
C GLU A 90 13.06 1.98 -8.91
N ALA A 91 13.35 2.21 -10.18
CA ALA A 91 14.51 2.95 -10.63
C ALA A 91 14.44 4.44 -10.22
N SER A 92 13.26 5.06 -10.33
CA SER A 92 13.05 6.43 -9.87
C SER A 92 13.18 6.58 -8.36
N ALA A 93 12.78 5.57 -7.57
CA ALA A 93 12.98 5.57 -6.12
C ALA A 93 14.47 5.62 -5.73
N VAL A 94 15.35 4.97 -6.50
CA VAL A 94 16.82 5.02 -6.29
C VAL A 94 17.39 6.37 -6.72
N THR A 95 16.77 7.02 -7.72
CA THR A 95 17.27 8.25 -8.33
C THR A 95 17.00 9.52 -7.51
N ILE A 96 16.02 9.52 -6.59
CA ILE A 96 15.77 10.64 -5.64
C ILE A 96 16.89 10.77 -4.57
N THR A 97 17.99 10.03 -4.72
CA THR A 97 19.16 10.03 -3.82
C THR A 97 20.29 10.94 -4.32
N ARG A 98 20.01 12.08 -4.98
CA ARG A 98 21.05 12.98 -5.53
C ARG A 98 20.80 14.43 -5.15
#